data_AF-A0A2U1UG15-F1
#
_entry.id   AF-A0A2U1UG15-F1
#
_cell.length_a   1.000
_cell.length_b   1.000
_cell.length_c   1.000
_cell.angle_alpha   90.00
_cell.angle_beta   90.00
_cell.angle_gamma   90.00
#
_symmetry.space_group_name_H-M   'P 1'
#
loop_
_entity.id
_entity.type
_entity.pdbx_description
1 polymer ?
#
loop_
_entity_poly.entity_id
_entity_poly.type
_entity_poly.pdbx_seq_one_letter_code
_entity_poly.pdbx_strand_id
1 'polypeptide(L)'
;MTMQTIISAILAFFLFEPIESELNRYAESANMSQETARQVLSCLKADTPKIVAKAQSDLWWTTTTILSIWTGTSDIKQVISEAAPTCAAPFNKVNKVA
;
A
#
# COMPACT_ATOMS: atom_id res chain seq x y z
N MET A 1 11.89 -12.79 21.30
CA MET A 1 11.26 -12.33 20.04
C MET A 1 9.76 -12.56 20.19
N THR A 2 8.93 -11.52 20.20
CA THR A 2 7.47 -11.69 20.38
C THR A 2 6.80 -11.84 19.01
N MET A 3 5.62 -12.46 18.94
CA MET A 3 4.87 -12.62 17.67
C MET A 3 4.65 -11.29 16.93
N GLN A 4 4.43 -10.19 17.68
CA GLN A 4 4.27 -8.87 17.07
C GLN A 4 5.53 -8.40 16.32
N THR A 5 6.73 -8.71 16.82
CA THR A 5 7.97 -8.32 16.14
C THR A 5 8.11 -9.02 14.78
N ILE A 6 7.69 -10.28 14.70
CA ILE A 6 7.74 -11.07 13.46
C ILE A 6 6.73 -10.52 12.45
N ILE A 7 5.49 -10.25 12.88
CA ILE A 7 4.45 -9.68 12.01
C ILE A 7 4.88 -8.30 11.50
N SER A 8 5.37 -7.41 12.36
CA SER A 8 5.86 -6.09 11.94
C SER A 8 7.05 -6.18 10.99
N ALA A 9 7.96 -7.14 11.18
CA ALA A 9 9.09 -7.36 10.28
C ALA A 9 8.64 -7.91 8.92
N ILE A 10 7.71 -8.87 8.89
CA ILE A 10 7.13 -9.40 7.65
C ILE A 10 6.40 -8.27 6.92
N LEU A 11 5.57 -7.50 7.60
CA LEU A 11 4.88 -6.36 6.99
C LEU A 11 5.89 -5.31 6.50
N ALA A 12 6.97 -5.05 7.24
CA ALA A 12 7.99 -4.12 6.79
C ALA A 12 8.64 -4.56 5.46
N PHE A 13 8.98 -5.85 5.35
CA PHE A 13 9.67 -6.41 4.19
C PHE A 13 8.73 -6.70 3.01
N PHE A 14 7.53 -7.20 3.28
CA PHE A 14 6.59 -7.68 2.25
C PHE A 14 5.55 -6.63 1.83
N LEU A 15 5.31 -5.57 2.62
CA LEU A 15 4.45 -4.47 2.20
C LEU A 15 5.26 -3.32 1.62
N PHE A 16 6.23 -2.73 2.34
CA PHE A 16 6.77 -1.44 1.90
C PHE A 16 7.66 -1.49 0.66
N GLU A 17 8.57 -2.47 0.55
CA GLU A 17 9.42 -2.59 -0.64
C GLU A 17 8.58 -2.91 -1.91
N PRO A 18 7.66 -3.88 -1.89
CA PRO A 18 6.82 -4.16 -3.05
C PRO A 18 5.85 -3.01 -3.37
N ILE A 19 5.30 -2.34 -2.34
CA ILE A 19 4.43 -1.16 -2.53
C ILE A 19 5.18 -0.03 -3.21
N GLU A 20 6.43 0.24 -2.86
CA GLU A 20 7.21 1.32 -3.50
C GLU A 20 7.42 1.05 -4.99
N SER A 21 7.77 -0.19 -5.36
CA SER A 21 7.89 -0.60 -6.76
C SER A 21 6.56 -0.47 -7.52
N GLU A 22 5.47 -0.96 -6.93
CA GLU A 22 4.15 -0.92 -7.57
C GLU A 22 3.58 0.51 -7.66
N LEU A 23 3.86 1.38 -6.68
CA LEU A 23 3.53 2.80 -6.75
C LEU A 23 4.27 3.51 -7.89
N ASN A 24 5.54 3.17 -8.11
CA ASN A 24 6.30 3.71 -9.24
C ASN A 24 5.71 3.26 -10.58
N ARG A 25 5.38 1.97 -10.71
CA ARG A 25 4.68 1.44 -11.90
C ARG A 25 3.33 2.11 -12.12
N TYR A 26 2.54 2.27 -11.05
CA TYR A 26 1.27 2.99 -11.12
C TYR A 26 1.49 4.43 -11.55
N ALA A 27 2.49 5.12 -10.99
CA ALA A 27 2.77 6.50 -11.31
C ALA A 27 3.13 6.71 -12.78
N GLU A 28 3.92 5.80 -13.36
CA GLU A 28 4.21 5.76 -14.79
C GLU A 28 2.94 5.52 -15.62
N SER A 29 2.11 4.56 -15.24
CA SER A 29 0.90 4.20 -15.99
C SER A 29 -0.23 5.23 -15.90
N ALA A 30 -0.33 5.95 -14.77
CA ALA A 30 -1.45 6.82 -14.44
C ALA A 30 -1.10 8.31 -14.51
N ASN A 31 0.07 8.68 -15.06
CA ASN A 31 0.56 10.07 -15.09
C ASN A 31 0.58 10.73 -13.69
N MET A 32 0.86 9.95 -12.64
CA MET A 32 1.02 10.50 -11.31
C MET A 32 2.44 11.04 -11.14
N SER A 33 2.59 12.21 -10.50
CA SER A 33 3.93 12.71 -10.19
C SER A 33 4.63 11.83 -9.16
N GLN A 34 5.95 11.67 -9.33
CA GLN A 34 6.83 11.00 -8.36
C GLN A 34 6.72 11.59 -6.95
N GLU A 35 6.44 12.90 -6.85
CA GLU A 35 6.21 13.55 -5.56
C GLU A 35 4.92 13.08 -4.88
N THR A 36 3.86 12.86 -5.66
CA THR A 36 2.60 12.31 -5.14
C THR A 36 2.79 10.86 -4.66
N ALA A 37 3.54 10.05 -5.40
CA ALA A 37 3.87 8.68 -5.00
C ALA A 37 4.65 8.65 -3.66
N ARG A 38 5.63 9.55 -3.49
CA ARG A 38 6.36 9.70 -2.22
C ARG A 38 5.47 10.14 -1.05
N GLN A 39 4.51 11.04 -1.28
CA GLN A 39 3.54 11.46 -0.26
C GLN A 39 2.67 10.28 0.21
N VAL A 40 2.20 9.46 -0.73
CA VAL A 40 1.44 8.24 -0.41
C VAL A 40 2.30 7.27 0.41
N LEU A 41 3.54 7.01 -0.02
CA LEU A 41 4.45 6.11 0.71
C LEU A 41 4.76 6.62 2.13
N SER A 42 4.96 7.92 2.28
CA SER A 42 5.17 8.55 3.59
C SER A 42 3.94 8.38 4.49
N CYS A 43 2.74 8.57 3.94
CA CYS A 43 1.49 8.34 4.67
C CYS A 43 1.36 6.88 5.12
N LEU A 44 1.63 5.92 4.22
CA LEU A 44 1.59 4.49 4.56
C LEU A 44 2.56 4.12 5.68
N LYS A 45 3.78 4.68 5.65
CA LYS A 45 4.77 4.50 6.72
C LYS A 45 4.29 5.07 8.06
N ALA A 46 3.61 6.22 8.04
CA ALA A 46 3.04 6.81 9.24
C ALA A 46 1.83 6.03 9.80
N ASP A 47 0.99 5.47 8.93
CA ASP A 47 -0.21 4.68 9.30
C ASP A 47 0.08 3.17 9.45
N THR A 48 1.36 2.77 9.54
CA THR A 48 1.78 1.35 9.73
C THR A 48 0.97 0.61 10.80
N PRO A 49 0.70 1.17 12.00
CA PRO A 49 -0.07 0.46 13.02
C PRO A 49 -1.49 0.09 12.58
N LYS A 50 -2.17 0.93 11.77
CA LYS A 50 -3.50 0.61 11.24
C LYS A 50 -3.43 -0.49 10.18
N ILE A 51 -2.42 -0.43 9.32
CA ILE A 51 -2.21 -1.45 8.28
C ILE A 51 -1.98 -2.82 8.93
N VAL A 52 -1.16 -2.86 10.00
CA VAL A 52 -0.93 -4.06 10.80
C VAL A 52 -2.22 -4.56 11.44
N ALA A 53 -3.01 -3.68 12.04
CA ALA A 53 -4.27 -4.06 12.68
C ALA A 53 -5.27 -4.66 11.67
N LYS A 54 -5.39 -4.07 10.48
CA LYS A 54 -6.22 -4.63 9.40
C LYS A 54 -5.70 -5.99 8.95
N ALA A 55 -4.39 -6.11 8.77
CA ALA A 55 -3.78 -7.35 8.34
C ALA A 55 -4.03 -8.50 9.34
N GLN A 56 -4.07 -8.18 10.63
CA GLN A 56 -4.40 -9.14 11.69
C GLN A 56 -5.90 -9.46 11.75
N SER A 57 -6.77 -8.49 11.46
CA SER A 57 -8.23 -8.69 11.51
C SER A 57 -8.78 -9.42 10.28
N ASP A 58 -8.08 -9.35 9.14
CA ASP A 58 -8.53 -9.88 7.87
C ASP A 58 -7.41 -10.65 7.16
N LEU A 59 -7.25 -11.91 7.55
CA LEU A 59 -6.23 -12.81 7.01
C LEU A 59 -6.47 -13.13 5.54
N TRP A 60 -7.73 -13.15 5.10
CA TRP A 60 -8.09 -13.39 3.70
C TRP A 60 -7.61 -12.24 2.83
N TRP A 61 -8.01 -11.01 3.17
CA TRP A 61 -7.56 -9.79 2.50
C TRP A 61 -6.04 -9.67 2.48
N THR A 62 -5.37 -9.99 3.59
CA THR A 62 -3.91 -9.91 3.70
C THR A 62 -3.24 -10.84 2.70
N THR A 63 -3.71 -12.10 2.65
CA THR A 63 -3.13 -13.12 1.77
C THR A 63 -3.33 -12.76 0.30
N THR A 64 -4.54 -12.35 -0.09
CA THR A 64 -4.83 -11.95 -1.48
C THR A 64 -4.08 -10.69 -1.89
N THR A 65 -3.94 -9.72 -0.98
CA THR A 65 -3.21 -8.47 -1.21
C THR A 65 -1.73 -8.75 -1.47
N ILE A 66 -1.07 -9.50 -0.58
CA ILE A 66 0.35 -9.86 -0.74
C ILE A 66 0.58 -10.58 -2.07
N LEU A 67 -0.26 -11.58 -2.38
CA LEU A 67 -0.17 -12.30 -3.65
C LEU A 67 -0.33 -11.37 -4.85
N SER A 68 -1.34 -10.50 -4.85
CA SER A 68 -1.61 -9.59 -5.97
C SER A 68 -0.48 -8.59 -6.22
N ILE A 69 0.15 -8.07 -5.15
CA ILE A 69 1.29 -7.16 -5.25
C ILE A 69 2.50 -7.92 -5.82
N TRP A 70 2.73 -9.15 -5.35
CA TRP A 70 3.82 -9.99 -5.82
C TRP A 70 3.67 -10.40 -7.29
N THR A 71 2.45 -10.68 -7.74
CA THR A 71 2.17 -11.02 -9.15
C THR A 71 2.05 -9.78 -10.04
N GLY A 72 2.16 -8.56 -9.50
CA GLY A 72 2.00 -7.30 -10.24
C GLY A 72 0.59 -7.09 -10.79
N THR A 73 -0.41 -7.79 -10.23
CA THR A 73 -1.82 -7.71 -10.63
C THR A 73 -2.65 -6.88 -9.64
N SER A 74 -2.02 -6.25 -8.67
CA SER A 74 -2.69 -5.43 -7.67
C SER A 74 -3.26 -4.14 -8.27
N ASP A 75 -4.51 -3.82 -7.92
CA ASP A 75 -4.97 -2.43 -7.98
C ASP A 75 -4.46 -1.70 -6.72
N ILE A 76 -3.30 -1.05 -6.85
CA ILE A 76 -2.64 -0.35 -5.74
C ILE A 76 -3.54 0.72 -5.11
N LYS A 77 -4.42 1.36 -5.90
CA LYS A 77 -5.36 2.37 -5.39
C LYS A 77 -6.42 1.71 -4.52
N GLN A 78 -6.96 0.58 -4.94
CA GLN A 78 -7.89 -0.21 -4.14
C GLN A 78 -7.22 -0.70 -2.85
N VAL A 79 -6.04 -1.31 -2.95
CA VAL A 79 -5.27 -1.83 -1.80
C VAL A 79 -5.05 -0.71 -0.76
N ILE A 80 -4.61 0.47 -1.20
CA ILE A 80 -4.38 1.60 -0.29
C ILE A 80 -5.70 2.14 0.27
N SER A 81 -6.76 2.21 -0.53
CA SER A 81 -8.08 2.66 -0.06
C SER A 81 -8.67 1.74 1.01
N GLU A 82 -8.39 0.45 0.93
CA GLU A 82 -8.83 -0.54 1.91
C GLU A 82 -7.92 -0.61 3.14
N ALA A 83 -6.60 -0.46 2.96
CA ALA A 83 -5.60 -0.55 4.03
C ALA A 83 -5.47 0.72 4.87
N ALA A 84 -5.42 1.86 4.20
CA ALA A 84 -5.22 3.18 4.78
C ALA A 84 -5.99 4.22 3.95
N PRO A 85 -7.31 4.33 4.12
CA PRO A 85 -8.17 5.22 3.32
C PRO A 85 -7.70 6.69 3.34
N THR A 86 -7.11 7.12 4.45
CA THR A 86 -6.47 8.43 4.65
C THR A 86 -5.33 8.70 3.66
N CYS A 87 -4.62 7.66 3.24
CA CYS A 87 -3.51 7.73 2.30
C CYS A 87 -3.94 7.65 0.83
N ALA A 88 -5.23 7.37 0.55
CA ALA A 88 -5.75 7.27 -0.81
C ALA A 88 -6.08 8.63 -1.46
N ALA A 89 -6.14 9.70 -0.67
CA ALA A 89 -6.50 11.05 -1.12
C ALA A 89 -5.72 11.55 -2.36
N PRO A 90 -4.41 11.28 -2.50
CA PRO A 90 -3.65 11.75 -3.67
C PRO A 90 -4.05 11.07 -4.99
N PHE A 91 -4.53 9.81 -4.96
CA PHE A 91 -5.04 9.10 -6.14
C PHE A 91 -6.33 9.72 -6.69
N ASN A 92 -7.13 10.38 -5.85
CA ASN A 92 -8.38 11.01 -6.28
C ASN A 92 -8.15 12.34 -7.02
N LYS A 93 -6.95 12.91 -6.94
CA LYS A 93 -6.57 14.11 -7.72
C LYS A 93 -6.18 13.77 -9.15
N VAL A 94 -5.64 12.57 -9.40
CA VAL A 94 -5.24 12.08 -10.73
C VAL A 94 -6.47 11.87 -11.63
N ASN A 95 -7.59 11.40 -11.07
CA ASN A 95 -8.84 11.18 -11.81
C ASN A 95 -9.63 12.47 -12.17
N LYS A 96 -9.15 13.66 -11.79
CA LYS A 96 -9.82 14.93 -12.14
C LYS A 96 -9.37 15.52 -13.49
N VAL A 97 -8.46 14.84 -14.20
CA VAL A 97 -8.11 15.18 -15.59
C VAL A 97 -8.84 14.20 -16.50
N ALA A 98 -10.15 14.37 -16.61
CA ALA A 98 -10.99 13.77 -17.65
C ALA A 98 -12.02 14.82 -18.08
#